data_AF-A0A0G0KUV0-F1
#
_entry.id   AF-A0A0G0KUV0-F1
#
_cell.length_a   1.000
_cell.length_b   1.000
_cell.length_c   1.000
_cell.angle_alpha   90.00
_cell.angle_beta   90.00
_cell.angle_gamma   90.00
#
_symmetry.space_group_name_H-M   'P 1'
#
loop_
_entity.id
_entity.type
_entity.pdbx_description
1 polymer ?
#
loop_
_entity_poly.entity_id
_entity_poly.type
_entity_poly.pdbx_seq_one_letter_code
_entity_poly.pdbx_strand_id
1 'polypeptide(L)'
;MKKHHLFAILFLVFAFGMSSSVFAYEGEDDFLDTDERMEVRIKANMDIEAILRSQKVRLDAQREKMKAEAETRKANAEARSDEVQAKREAMKLELEEKRAEMDAKREATKLELEEKREEMHNKRIEFQQDVAERKVEHVTKIMLATIERLERIIVRIESRIAKVEARGGSVSESKSFVAAAKVNLSDAKIVIETFSSIDLSSEKAQDNFEKIRVATSEAREHIRATHNNLMLAVRTLSSVEIDVGEEDSTEQ
;
A
#
# COMPACT_ATOMS: atom_id res chain seq x y z
N MET A 1 -31.55 -23.40 -14.18
CA MET A 1 -32.34 -24.02 -15.27
C MET A 1 -31.86 -25.44 -15.52
N LYS A 2 -32.81 -26.34 -15.81
CA LYS A 2 -32.67 -27.76 -16.21
C LYS A 2 -32.61 -28.75 -15.03
N LYS A 3 -33.43 -29.80 -14.94
CA LYS A 3 -34.74 -30.19 -15.49
C LYS A 3 -35.10 -31.47 -14.72
N HIS A 4 -36.36 -31.63 -14.31
CA HIS A 4 -36.90 -32.89 -13.81
C HIS A 4 -37.02 -33.94 -14.93
N HIS A 5 -37.30 -35.17 -14.49
CA HIS A 5 -37.83 -36.35 -15.18
C HIS A 5 -36.81 -37.43 -15.54
N LEU A 6 -36.89 -38.56 -14.82
CA LEU A 6 -37.03 -39.84 -15.50
C LEU A 6 -37.78 -40.82 -14.58
N PHE A 7 -39.08 -40.89 -14.83
CA PHE A 7 -39.95 -42.00 -14.42
C PHE A 7 -39.78 -43.13 -15.44
N ALA A 8 -39.97 -44.35 -14.95
CA ALA A 8 -40.38 -45.56 -15.68
C ALA A 8 -39.31 -46.40 -16.39
N ILE A 9 -39.68 -47.68 -16.63
CA ILE A 9 -38.95 -48.85 -17.16
C ILE A 9 -38.47 -49.74 -16.00
N LEU A 10 -38.89 -50.98 -15.75
CA LEU A 10 -39.57 -52.05 -16.50
C LEU A 10 -39.84 -53.14 -15.42
N PHE A 11 -41.03 -53.67 -15.14
CA PHE A 11 -41.59 -54.81 -15.87
C PHE A 11 -42.98 -55.09 -15.28
N LEU A 12 -44.01 -54.80 -16.08
CA LEU A 12 -45.31 -55.44 -16.04
C LEU A 12 -45.30 -56.43 -17.21
N VAL A 13 -45.96 -57.58 -17.03
CA VAL A 13 -46.33 -58.58 -18.05
C VAL A 13 -45.31 -59.70 -18.29
N PHE A 14 -45.55 -60.85 -17.65
CA PHE A 14 -45.88 -62.06 -18.41
C PHE A 14 -46.79 -62.96 -17.56
N ALA A 15 -48.09 -62.70 -17.69
CA ALA A 15 -49.10 -63.74 -17.57
C ALA A 15 -48.98 -64.61 -18.83
N PHE A 16 -48.89 -65.95 -18.71
CA PHE A 16 -49.66 -66.89 -19.51
C PHE A 16 -49.31 -68.36 -19.22
N GLY A 17 -50.36 -69.17 -19.11
CA GLY A 17 -50.37 -70.60 -19.47
C GLY A 17 -50.00 -71.56 -18.34
N MET A 18 -50.88 -72.44 -17.84
CA MET A 18 -51.98 -73.09 -18.54
C MET A 18 -53.14 -73.41 -17.60
N SER A 19 -54.31 -72.94 -17.99
CA SER A 19 -55.60 -73.56 -17.75
C SER A 19 -55.81 -74.71 -18.74
N SER A 20 -56.18 -75.89 -18.26
CA SER A 20 -56.96 -76.92 -18.98
C SER A 20 -57.33 -77.99 -17.93
N SER A 21 -58.59 -78.00 -17.47
CA SER A 21 -59.74 -78.70 -18.02
C SER A 21 -59.99 -80.04 -17.30
N VAL A 22 -61.17 -80.08 -16.68
CA VAL A 22 -61.98 -81.23 -16.25
C VAL A 22 -61.72 -82.50 -17.08
N PHE A 23 -61.46 -83.61 -16.39
CA PHE A 23 -61.78 -84.96 -16.88
C PHE A 23 -62.25 -85.79 -15.68
N ALA A 24 -63.53 -86.15 -15.69
CA ALA A 24 -64.08 -87.16 -14.82
C ALA A 24 -63.61 -88.53 -15.33
N TYR A 25 -62.98 -89.32 -14.46
CA TYR A 25 -62.87 -90.76 -14.63
C TYR A 25 -63.18 -91.41 -13.29
N GLU A 26 -64.43 -91.81 -13.17
CA GLU A 26 -64.90 -92.78 -12.18
C GLU A 26 -64.32 -94.13 -12.63
N GLY A 27 -63.22 -94.52 -12.00
CA GLY A 27 -62.66 -95.86 -12.08
C GLY A 27 -62.83 -96.48 -10.70
N GLU A 28 -63.77 -97.41 -10.60
CA GLU A 28 -63.96 -98.30 -9.46
C GLU A 28 -62.65 -99.00 -9.09
N ASP A 29 -62.46 -99.08 -7.77
CA ASP A 29 -61.87 -100.18 -7.00
C ASP A 29 -60.60 -100.84 -7.56
N ASP A 30 -59.48 -100.64 -6.86
CA ASP A 30 -58.74 -101.79 -6.32
C ASP A 30 -57.75 -101.36 -5.20
N PHE A 31 -58.16 -101.69 -3.98
CA PHE A 31 -57.38 -102.35 -2.93
C PHE A 31 -55.84 -102.41 -3.12
N LEU A 32 -55.07 -101.73 -2.24
CA LEU A 32 -54.08 -102.34 -1.32
C LEU A 32 -53.05 -101.34 -0.72
N ASP A 33 -52.96 -101.45 0.61
CA ASP A 33 -51.86 -101.23 1.56
C ASP A 33 -51.32 -99.81 1.90
N THR A 34 -51.53 -99.45 3.18
CA THR A 34 -51.40 -98.11 3.76
C THR A 34 -50.15 -97.91 4.63
N ASP A 35 -49.22 -98.87 4.65
CA ASP A 35 -48.17 -98.90 5.70
C ASP A 35 -46.83 -98.24 5.29
N GLU A 36 -46.39 -98.33 4.03
CA GLU A 36 -45.07 -97.80 3.62
C GLU A 36 -45.00 -96.26 3.51
N ARG A 37 -46.15 -95.57 3.33
CA ARG A 37 -46.18 -94.09 3.26
C ARG A 37 -46.05 -93.41 4.63
N MET A 38 -46.33 -94.13 5.73
CA MET A 38 -46.33 -93.54 7.06
C MET A 38 -44.90 -93.39 7.60
N GLU A 39 -44.03 -94.38 7.38
CA GLU A 39 -42.64 -94.34 7.83
C GLU A 39 -41.79 -93.28 7.08
N VAL A 40 -42.00 -93.11 5.78
CA VAL A 40 -41.32 -92.07 4.97
C VAL A 40 -41.74 -90.66 5.41
N ARG A 41 -43.01 -90.47 5.76
CA ARG A 41 -43.53 -89.18 6.28
C ARG A 41 -43.04 -88.88 7.69
N ILE A 42 -42.91 -89.89 8.56
CA ILE A 42 -42.39 -89.73 9.93
C ILE A 42 -40.91 -89.37 9.90
N LYS A 43 -40.07 -90.06 9.11
CA LYS A 43 -38.65 -89.69 8.94
C LYS A 43 -38.46 -88.31 8.31
N ALA A 44 -39.20 -87.99 7.23
CA ALA A 44 -39.12 -86.68 6.60
C ALA A 44 -39.56 -85.54 7.55
N ASN A 45 -40.60 -85.74 8.36
CA ASN A 45 -41.03 -84.74 9.35
C ASN A 45 -40.03 -84.57 10.50
N MET A 46 -39.40 -85.66 10.98
CA MET A 46 -38.34 -85.58 11.97
C MET A 46 -37.09 -84.85 11.45
N ASP A 47 -36.70 -85.10 10.20
CA ASP A 47 -35.58 -84.43 9.55
C ASP A 47 -35.87 -82.94 9.30
N ILE A 48 -37.10 -82.60 8.91
CA ILE A 48 -37.55 -81.20 8.78
C ILE A 48 -37.50 -80.48 10.13
N GLU A 49 -37.97 -81.10 11.21
CA GLU A 49 -37.87 -80.51 12.55
C GLU A 49 -36.42 -80.35 13.02
N ALA A 50 -35.56 -81.31 12.74
CA ALA A 50 -34.14 -81.23 13.06
C ALA A 50 -33.45 -80.09 12.28
N ILE A 51 -33.79 -79.93 11.00
CA ILE A 51 -33.33 -78.81 10.15
C ILE A 51 -33.85 -77.48 10.71
N LEU A 52 -35.12 -77.37 11.07
CA LEU A 52 -35.71 -76.15 11.64
C LEU A 52 -35.10 -75.78 13.00
N ARG A 53 -34.83 -76.75 13.88
CA ARG A 53 -34.12 -76.50 15.15
C ARG A 53 -32.69 -76.04 14.90
N SER A 54 -31.97 -76.68 13.97
CA SER A 54 -30.62 -76.25 13.60
C SER A 54 -30.58 -74.85 12.97
N GLN A 55 -31.61 -74.51 12.18
CA GLN A 55 -31.77 -73.21 11.54
C GLN A 55 -32.12 -72.14 12.57
N LYS A 56 -32.96 -72.45 13.56
CA LYS A 56 -33.27 -71.57 14.69
C LYS A 56 -32.04 -71.29 15.54
N VAL A 57 -31.26 -72.32 15.90
CA VAL A 57 -29.98 -72.15 16.62
C VAL A 57 -28.98 -71.31 15.81
N ARG A 58 -28.90 -71.50 14.49
CA ARG A 58 -28.06 -70.67 13.61
C ARG A 58 -28.54 -69.22 13.53
N LEU A 59 -29.85 -68.98 13.45
CA LEU A 59 -30.44 -67.65 13.44
C LEU A 59 -30.25 -66.93 14.77
N ASP A 60 -30.40 -67.62 15.89
CA ASP A 60 -30.18 -67.04 17.22
C ASP A 60 -28.69 -66.74 17.43
N ALA A 61 -27.79 -67.64 17.01
CA ALA A 61 -26.35 -67.38 17.00
C ALA A 61 -25.96 -66.20 16.07
N GLN A 62 -26.62 -66.05 14.91
CA GLN A 62 -26.43 -64.89 14.04
C GLN A 62 -26.97 -63.60 14.65
N ARG A 63 -28.11 -63.64 15.35
CA ARG A 63 -28.69 -62.49 16.05
C ARG A 63 -27.79 -62.03 17.19
N GLU A 64 -27.26 -62.94 17.98
CA GLU A 64 -26.32 -62.61 19.06
C GLU A 64 -25.01 -62.05 18.51
N LYS A 65 -24.49 -62.60 17.40
CA LYS A 65 -23.34 -62.00 16.69
C LYS A 65 -23.65 -60.60 16.16
N MET A 66 -24.81 -60.39 15.55
CA MET A 66 -25.22 -59.06 15.07
C MET A 66 -25.42 -58.06 16.21
N LYS A 67 -25.94 -58.48 17.37
CA LYS A 67 -26.06 -57.61 18.55
C LYS A 67 -24.68 -57.23 19.09
N ALA A 68 -23.77 -58.20 19.25
CA ALA A 68 -22.42 -57.93 19.69
C ALA A 68 -21.65 -57.03 18.70
N GLU A 69 -21.82 -57.24 17.39
CA GLU A 69 -21.27 -56.36 16.36
C GLU A 69 -21.92 -54.97 16.37
N ALA A 70 -23.21 -54.86 16.65
CA ALA A 70 -23.91 -53.58 16.76
C ALA A 70 -23.46 -52.80 18.01
N GLU A 71 -23.29 -53.47 19.15
CA GLU A 71 -22.80 -52.88 20.39
C GLU A 71 -21.35 -52.40 20.25
N THR A 72 -20.48 -53.21 19.65
CA THR A 72 -19.09 -52.81 19.37
C THR A 72 -19.01 -51.68 18.34
N ARG A 73 -19.86 -51.68 17.30
CA ARG A 73 -19.96 -50.56 16.36
C ARG A 73 -20.46 -49.29 17.03
N LYS A 74 -21.43 -49.39 17.94
CA LYS A 74 -21.95 -48.25 18.70
C LYS A 74 -20.89 -47.68 19.63
N ALA A 75 -20.20 -48.52 20.39
CA ALA A 75 -19.10 -48.10 21.25
C ALA A 75 -17.94 -47.45 20.46
N ASN A 76 -17.59 -48.01 19.30
CA ASN A 76 -16.57 -47.42 18.41
C ASN A 76 -17.03 -46.11 17.76
N ALA A 77 -18.33 -45.96 17.47
CA ALA A 77 -18.88 -44.72 16.93
C ALA A 77 -18.91 -43.61 17.99
N GLU A 78 -19.27 -43.94 19.23
CA GLU A 78 -19.23 -43.02 20.37
C GLU A 78 -17.78 -42.57 20.66
N ALA A 79 -16.84 -43.51 20.78
CA ALA A 79 -15.42 -43.19 20.99
C ALA A 79 -14.84 -42.31 19.87
N ARG A 80 -15.20 -42.56 18.60
CA ARG A 80 -14.80 -41.70 17.48
C ARG A 80 -15.46 -40.33 17.51
N SER A 81 -16.72 -40.24 17.96
CA SER A 81 -17.42 -38.97 18.11
C SER A 81 -16.74 -38.10 19.16
N ASP A 82 -16.39 -38.69 20.31
CA ASP A 82 -15.71 -38.00 21.40
C ASP A 82 -14.30 -37.54 20.99
N GLU A 83 -13.55 -38.38 20.26
CA GLU A 83 -12.23 -38.02 19.73
C GLU A 83 -12.32 -36.86 18.72
N VAL A 84 -13.32 -36.88 17.83
CA VAL A 84 -13.54 -35.80 16.86
C VAL A 84 -13.97 -34.51 17.56
N GLN A 85 -14.80 -34.60 18.59
CA GLN A 85 -15.23 -33.44 19.36
C GLN A 85 -14.05 -32.81 20.12
N ALA A 86 -13.23 -33.62 20.80
CA ALA A 86 -12.02 -33.15 21.46
C ALA A 86 -11.03 -32.48 20.49
N LYS A 87 -10.84 -33.06 19.28
CA LYS A 87 -10.00 -32.44 18.23
C LYS A 87 -10.56 -31.11 17.74
N ARG A 88 -11.88 -30.99 17.60
CA ARG A 88 -12.54 -29.73 17.18
C ARG A 88 -12.40 -28.66 18.25
N GLU A 89 -12.56 -29.00 19.52
CA GLU A 89 -12.39 -28.08 20.64
C GLU A 89 -10.94 -27.60 20.75
N ALA A 90 -9.97 -28.51 20.66
CA ALA A 90 -8.55 -28.17 20.62
C ALA A 90 -8.20 -27.27 19.42
N MET A 91 -8.69 -27.60 18.22
CA MET A 91 -8.47 -26.80 17.02
C MET A 91 -9.10 -25.40 17.13
N LYS A 92 -10.26 -25.29 17.79
CA LYS A 92 -10.93 -24.01 18.01
C LYS A 92 -10.11 -23.12 18.96
N LEU A 93 -9.61 -23.68 20.05
CA LEU A 93 -8.73 -22.95 20.99
C LEU A 93 -7.44 -22.50 20.31
N GLU A 94 -6.77 -23.37 19.56
CA GLU A 94 -5.55 -23.01 18.82
C GLU A 94 -5.82 -21.91 17.77
N LEU A 95 -6.99 -21.95 17.11
CA LEU A 95 -7.38 -20.92 16.15
C LEU A 95 -7.67 -19.58 16.84
N GLU A 96 -8.33 -19.60 18.00
CA GLU A 96 -8.61 -18.40 18.80
C GLU A 96 -7.31 -17.77 19.32
N GLU A 97 -6.36 -18.57 19.83
CA GLU A 97 -5.04 -18.12 20.24
C GLU A 97 -4.25 -17.53 19.06
N LYS A 98 -4.21 -18.21 17.91
CA LYS A 98 -3.54 -17.71 16.70
C LYS A 98 -4.17 -16.41 16.20
N ARG A 99 -5.49 -16.26 16.29
CA ARG A 99 -6.18 -15.01 15.93
C ARG A 99 -5.80 -13.90 16.88
N ALA A 100 -5.85 -14.14 18.19
CA ALA A 100 -5.45 -13.16 19.20
C ALA A 100 -3.98 -12.74 19.03
N GLU A 101 -3.06 -13.68 18.75
CA GLU A 101 -1.66 -13.37 18.48
C GLU A 101 -1.47 -12.55 17.20
N MET A 102 -2.19 -12.91 16.12
CA MET A 102 -2.14 -12.15 14.87
C MET A 102 -2.69 -10.73 15.04
N ASP A 103 -3.79 -10.57 15.76
CA ASP A 103 -4.40 -9.27 16.01
C ASP A 103 -3.48 -8.40 16.89
N ALA A 104 -2.87 -8.97 17.93
CA ALA A 104 -1.87 -8.29 18.74
C ALA A 104 -0.64 -7.85 17.91
N LYS A 105 -0.14 -8.73 17.02
CA LYS A 105 0.97 -8.37 16.10
C LYS A 105 0.57 -7.27 15.13
N ARG A 106 -0.65 -7.31 14.59
CA ARG A 106 -1.15 -6.27 13.67
C ARG A 106 -1.21 -4.91 14.35
N GLU A 107 -1.78 -4.83 15.55
CA GLU A 107 -1.85 -3.58 16.32
C GLU A 107 -0.44 -3.07 16.66
N ALA A 108 0.47 -3.93 17.12
CA ALA A 108 1.85 -3.55 17.38
C ALA A 108 2.55 -3.00 16.12
N THR A 109 2.44 -3.70 14.99
CA THR A 109 3.04 -3.23 13.72
C THR A 109 2.43 -1.93 13.22
N LYS A 110 1.13 -1.69 13.47
CA LYS A 110 0.44 -0.47 13.08
C LYS A 110 0.95 0.72 13.89
N LEU A 111 1.10 0.55 15.20
CA LEU A 111 1.67 1.57 16.08
C LEU A 111 3.12 1.90 15.67
N GLU A 112 3.97 0.89 15.45
CA GLU A 112 5.35 1.13 14.98
C GLU A 112 5.40 1.85 13.62
N LEU A 113 4.45 1.55 12.71
CA LEU A 113 4.35 2.21 11.41
C LEU A 113 3.90 3.66 11.53
N GLU A 114 2.98 3.96 12.45
CA GLU A 114 2.51 5.32 12.73
C GLU A 114 3.65 6.14 13.36
N GLU A 115 4.34 5.61 14.38
CA GLU A 115 5.50 6.27 15.00
C GLU A 115 6.62 6.53 13.98
N LYS A 116 6.99 5.53 13.16
CA LYS A 116 7.99 5.72 12.10
C LYS A 116 7.57 6.73 11.05
N ARG A 117 6.27 6.84 10.73
CA ARG A 117 5.76 7.84 9.79
C ARG A 117 5.88 9.24 10.36
N GLU A 118 5.54 9.43 11.63
CA GLU A 118 5.67 10.72 12.32
C GLU A 118 7.14 11.13 12.44
N GLU A 119 8.03 10.21 12.85
CA GLU A 119 9.47 10.50 12.91
C GLU A 119 10.04 10.90 11.53
N MET A 120 9.69 10.15 10.48
CA MET A 120 10.14 10.45 9.12
C MET A 120 9.56 11.77 8.60
N HIS A 121 8.33 12.10 8.99
CA HIS A 121 7.72 13.38 8.65
C HIS A 121 8.45 14.54 9.32
N ASN A 122 8.73 14.45 10.62
CA ASN A 122 9.43 15.48 11.38
C ASN A 122 10.86 15.66 10.87
N LYS A 123 11.62 14.56 10.67
CA LYS A 123 12.97 14.61 10.08
C LYS A 123 12.98 15.26 8.70
N ARG A 124 11.94 15.05 7.90
CA ARG A 124 11.81 15.69 6.58
C ARG A 124 11.58 17.19 6.71
N ILE A 125 10.74 17.63 7.64
CA ILE A 125 10.50 19.06 7.89
C ILE A 125 11.79 19.73 8.37
N GLU A 126 12.47 19.16 9.37
CA GLU A 126 13.74 19.67 9.89
C GLU A 126 14.80 19.78 8.80
N PHE A 127 14.96 18.73 7.98
CA PHE A 127 15.90 18.76 6.85
C PHE A 127 15.56 19.85 5.83
N GLN A 128 14.27 20.04 5.53
CA GLN A 128 13.83 21.07 4.60
C GLN A 128 14.08 22.48 5.14
N GLN A 129 13.91 22.69 6.44
CA GLN A 129 14.22 23.96 7.11
C GLN A 129 15.73 24.24 7.12
N ASP A 130 16.57 23.28 7.51
CA ASP A 130 18.04 23.41 7.49
C ASP A 130 18.56 23.72 6.08
N VAL A 131 18.02 23.08 5.05
CA VAL A 131 18.40 23.40 3.65
C VAL A 131 18.00 24.82 3.26
N ALA A 132 16.82 25.28 3.69
CA ALA A 132 16.34 26.63 3.40
C ALA A 132 17.19 27.69 4.13
N GLU A 133 17.52 27.48 5.40
CA GLU A 133 18.39 28.35 6.20
C GLU A 133 19.77 28.48 5.57
N ARG A 134 20.44 27.35 5.26
CA ARG A 134 21.73 27.36 4.59
C ARG A 134 21.68 28.09 3.25
N LYS A 135 20.56 28.00 2.53
CA LYS A 135 20.37 28.71 1.27
C LYS A 135 20.31 30.22 1.49
N VAL A 136 19.58 30.68 2.49
CA VAL A 136 19.51 32.10 2.87
C VAL A 136 20.89 32.60 3.25
N GLU A 137 21.58 31.93 4.17
CA GLU A 137 22.93 32.31 4.60
C GLU A 137 23.90 32.44 3.42
N HIS A 138 23.91 31.42 2.55
CA HIS A 138 24.81 31.39 1.41
C HIS A 138 24.52 32.53 0.41
N VAL A 139 23.25 32.76 0.09
CA VAL A 139 22.85 33.81 -0.85
C VAL A 139 23.15 35.20 -0.27
N THR A 140 22.80 35.43 1.00
CA THR A 140 23.09 36.67 1.74
C THR A 140 24.59 36.97 1.72
N LYS A 141 25.43 35.97 2.01
CA LYS A 141 26.88 36.12 1.99
C LYS A 141 27.40 36.57 0.61
N ILE A 142 26.92 35.96 -0.47
CA ILE A 142 27.32 36.32 -1.84
C ILE A 142 26.86 37.74 -2.19
N MET A 143 25.63 38.09 -1.85
CA MET A 143 25.07 39.40 -2.16
C MET A 143 25.79 40.52 -1.39
N LEU A 144 26.08 40.32 -0.11
CA LEU A 144 26.85 41.28 0.69
C LEU A 144 28.27 41.48 0.14
N ALA A 145 28.96 40.40 -0.24
CA ALA A 145 30.27 40.50 -0.89
C ALA A 145 30.20 41.25 -2.24
N THR A 146 29.10 41.08 -2.97
CA THR A 146 28.85 41.80 -4.23
C THR A 146 28.63 43.29 -3.98
N ILE A 147 27.85 43.64 -2.95
CA ILE A 147 27.63 45.02 -2.52
C ILE A 147 28.95 45.70 -2.15
N GLU A 148 29.77 45.07 -1.32
CA GLU A 148 31.09 45.59 -0.93
C GLU A 148 32.00 45.84 -2.14
N ARG A 149 31.95 44.96 -3.15
CA ARG A 149 32.68 45.17 -4.41
C ARG A 149 32.15 46.38 -5.18
N LEU A 150 30.83 46.58 -5.23
CA LEU A 150 30.22 47.73 -5.89
C LEU A 150 30.53 49.05 -5.18
N GLU A 151 30.59 49.06 -3.85
CA GLU A 151 31.01 50.22 -3.05
C GLU A 151 32.44 50.65 -3.40
N ARG A 152 33.36 49.69 -3.47
CA ARG A 152 34.75 49.96 -3.89
C ARG A 152 34.83 50.48 -5.33
N ILE A 153 33.91 50.08 -6.21
CA ILE A 153 33.83 50.63 -7.58
C ILE A 153 33.35 52.08 -7.54
N ILE A 154 32.30 52.38 -6.75
CA ILE A 154 31.78 53.74 -6.57
C ILE A 154 32.90 54.69 -6.14
N VAL A 155 33.65 54.35 -5.09
CA VAL A 155 34.76 55.19 -4.59
C VAL A 155 35.81 55.47 -5.67
N ARG A 156 36.14 54.46 -6.50
CA ARG A 156 37.10 54.65 -7.60
C ARG A 156 36.55 55.56 -8.70
N ILE A 157 35.27 55.43 -9.05
CA ILE A 157 34.63 56.30 -10.05
C ILE A 157 34.56 57.73 -9.53
N GLU A 158 34.17 57.94 -8.26
CA GLU A 158 34.15 59.26 -7.63
C GLU A 158 35.53 59.92 -7.62
N SER A 159 36.59 59.16 -7.31
CA SER A 159 37.96 59.64 -7.41
C SER A 159 38.33 60.06 -8.83
N ARG A 160 37.91 59.31 -9.86
CA ARG A 160 38.14 59.69 -11.27
C ARG A 160 37.34 60.93 -11.66
N ILE A 161 36.08 61.02 -11.25
CA ILE A 161 35.23 62.21 -11.45
C ILE A 161 35.93 63.46 -10.92
N ALA A 162 36.46 63.41 -9.69
CA ALA A 162 37.17 64.53 -9.10
C ALA A 162 38.43 64.93 -9.90
N LYS A 163 39.16 63.96 -10.47
CA LYS A 163 40.33 64.22 -11.32
C LYS A 163 39.98 64.82 -12.68
N VAL A 164 38.81 64.53 -13.23
CA VAL A 164 38.33 65.10 -14.50
C VAL A 164 37.79 66.51 -14.26
N GLU A 165 37.04 66.69 -13.19
CA GLU A 165 36.50 68.00 -12.78
C GLU A 165 37.63 69.00 -12.49
N ALA A 166 38.72 68.56 -11.85
CA ALA A 166 39.91 69.39 -11.63
C ALA A 166 40.63 69.84 -12.92
N ARG A 167 40.40 69.14 -14.03
CA ARG A 167 40.91 69.49 -15.37
C ARG A 167 39.89 70.27 -16.20
N GLY A 168 38.77 70.71 -15.61
CA GLY A 168 37.73 71.46 -16.30
C GLY A 168 36.71 70.61 -17.07
N GLY A 169 36.81 69.28 -17.03
CA GLY A 169 35.88 68.39 -17.72
C GLY A 169 34.48 68.41 -17.09
N SER A 170 33.44 68.32 -17.92
CA SER A 170 32.04 68.25 -17.47
C SER A 170 31.69 66.86 -16.94
N VAL A 171 31.33 66.77 -15.66
CA VAL A 171 31.07 65.48 -14.98
C VAL A 171 29.62 65.28 -14.52
N SER A 172 28.68 66.12 -14.98
CA SER A 172 27.29 66.13 -14.51
C SER A 172 26.59 64.77 -14.70
N GLU A 173 26.69 64.17 -15.89
CA GLU A 173 26.07 62.87 -16.18
C GLU A 173 26.71 61.73 -15.39
N SER A 174 28.04 61.73 -15.26
CA SER A 174 28.73 60.72 -14.46
C SER A 174 28.29 60.77 -12.98
N LYS A 175 28.13 61.98 -12.43
CA LYS A 175 27.65 62.18 -11.05
C LYS A 175 26.20 61.70 -10.88
N SER A 176 25.32 61.94 -11.85
CA SER A 176 23.91 61.50 -11.76
C SER A 176 23.80 59.97 -11.77
N PHE A 177 24.57 59.29 -12.63
CA PHE A 177 24.62 57.83 -12.65
C PHE A 177 25.20 57.24 -11.37
N VAL A 178 26.25 57.84 -10.79
CA VAL A 178 26.78 57.42 -9.47
C VAL A 178 25.74 57.59 -8.37
N ALA A 179 24.99 58.70 -8.37
CA ALA A 179 23.91 58.91 -7.41
C ALA A 179 22.81 57.84 -7.53
N ALA A 180 22.36 57.55 -8.76
CA ALA A 180 21.38 56.48 -9.01
C ALA A 180 21.91 55.09 -8.61
N ALA A 181 23.20 54.83 -8.81
CA ALA A 181 23.84 53.59 -8.38
C ALA A 181 23.83 53.45 -6.85
N LYS A 182 24.09 54.53 -6.10
CA LYS A 182 24.04 54.56 -4.64
C LYS A 182 22.65 54.31 -4.08
N VAL A 183 21.62 54.89 -4.69
CA VAL A 183 20.21 54.64 -4.31
C VAL A 183 19.88 53.15 -4.45
N ASN A 184 20.10 52.58 -5.64
CA ASN A 184 19.86 51.16 -5.87
C ASN A 184 20.68 50.25 -4.93
N LEU A 185 21.91 50.66 -4.58
CA LEU A 185 22.73 49.90 -3.65
C LEU A 185 22.18 49.94 -2.22
N SER A 186 21.59 51.06 -1.81
CA SER A 186 20.89 51.19 -0.53
C SER A 186 19.65 50.30 -0.51
N ASP A 187 18.85 50.32 -1.58
CA ASP A 187 17.66 49.47 -1.70
C ASP A 187 18.04 47.98 -1.66
N ALA A 188 19.12 47.58 -2.35
CA ALA A 188 19.64 46.21 -2.29
C ALA A 188 20.00 45.79 -0.85
N LYS A 189 20.60 46.68 -0.05
CA LYS A 189 20.94 46.39 1.35
C LYS A 189 19.68 46.17 2.19
N ILE A 190 18.67 47.02 2.01
CA ILE A 190 17.39 46.91 2.73
C ILE A 190 16.73 45.56 2.41
N VAL A 191 16.68 45.16 1.13
CA VAL A 191 16.11 43.88 0.71
C VAL A 191 16.90 42.69 1.27
N ILE A 192 18.22 42.78 1.38
CA ILE A 192 19.03 41.70 1.96
C ILE A 192 18.83 41.59 3.47
N GLU A 193 18.69 42.72 4.17
CA GLU A 193 18.41 42.74 5.61
C GLU A 193 17.06 42.08 5.91
N THR A 194 16.02 42.43 5.14
CA THR A 194 14.72 41.78 5.25
C THR A 194 14.79 40.30 4.85
N PHE A 195 15.54 39.96 3.80
CA PHE A 195 15.76 38.58 3.36
C PHE A 195 16.41 37.71 4.44
N SER A 196 17.38 38.25 5.18
CA SER A 196 18.07 37.54 6.27
C SER A 196 17.16 37.25 7.48
N SER A 197 16.04 37.96 7.59
CA SER A 197 15.07 37.82 8.68
C SER A 197 13.77 37.11 8.24
N ILE A 198 13.77 36.45 7.07
CA ILE A 198 12.59 35.74 6.60
C ILE A 198 12.27 34.57 7.52
N ASP A 199 11.00 34.48 7.91
CA ASP A 199 10.46 33.32 8.60
C ASP A 199 10.33 32.12 7.65
N LEU A 200 11.12 31.08 7.94
CA LEU A 200 11.18 29.79 7.25
C LEU A 200 10.50 28.66 8.05
N SER A 201 9.70 28.98 9.06
CA SER A 201 9.06 27.97 9.91
C SER A 201 7.91 27.20 9.23
N SER A 202 7.57 27.49 7.96
CA SER A 202 6.51 26.77 7.24
C SER A 202 6.86 25.29 7.12
N GLU A 203 5.89 24.42 7.41
CA GLU A 203 5.99 22.97 7.17
C GLU A 203 6.09 22.63 5.67
N LYS A 204 5.65 23.55 4.80
CA LYS A 204 5.73 23.38 3.34
C LYS A 204 7.00 24.01 2.81
N ALA A 205 7.96 23.16 2.45
CA ALA A 205 9.20 23.60 1.80
C ALA A 205 8.99 24.50 0.57
N GLN A 206 7.95 24.24 -0.23
CA GLN A 206 7.67 25.06 -1.43
C GLN A 206 7.44 26.53 -1.09
N ASP A 207 6.74 26.82 0.02
CA ASP A 207 6.45 28.18 0.45
C ASP A 207 7.74 28.88 0.89
N ASN A 208 8.60 28.19 1.63
CA ASN A 208 9.90 28.70 2.05
C ASN A 208 10.80 29.00 0.85
N PHE A 209 10.89 28.08 -0.12
CA PHE A 209 11.70 28.31 -1.33
C PHE A 209 11.16 29.43 -2.21
N GLU A 210 9.84 29.60 -2.29
CA GLU A 210 9.25 30.70 -3.06
C GLU A 210 9.53 32.05 -2.41
N LYS A 211 9.40 32.17 -1.07
CA LYS A 211 9.83 33.36 -0.32
C LYS A 211 11.29 33.70 -0.60
N ILE A 212 12.16 32.68 -0.55
CA ILE A 212 13.60 32.86 -0.84
C ILE A 212 13.81 33.35 -2.27
N ARG A 213 13.10 32.76 -3.24
CA ARG A 213 13.22 33.09 -4.67
C ARG A 213 12.81 34.53 -4.96
N VAL A 214 11.69 34.98 -4.40
CA VAL A 214 11.16 36.34 -4.59
C VAL A 214 12.15 37.36 -4.03
N ALA A 215 12.54 37.23 -2.77
CA ALA A 215 13.49 38.15 -2.14
C ALA A 215 14.86 38.17 -2.83
N THR A 216 15.36 36.99 -3.25
CA THR A 216 16.61 36.88 -4.02
C THR A 216 16.51 37.60 -5.37
N SER A 217 15.35 37.52 -6.04
CA SER A 217 15.13 38.18 -7.33
C SER A 217 15.15 39.70 -7.22
N GLU A 218 14.49 40.23 -6.19
CA GLU A 218 14.40 41.65 -5.91
C GLU A 218 15.79 42.25 -5.58
N ALA A 219 16.54 41.63 -4.66
CA ALA A 219 17.90 42.06 -4.34
C ALA A 219 18.81 42.03 -5.59
N ARG A 220 18.64 41.01 -6.44
CA ARG A 220 19.41 40.88 -7.69
C ARG A 220 19.07 41.98 -8.70
N GLU A 221 17.83 42.44 -8.74
CA GLU A 221 17.41 43.52 -9.61
C GLU A 221 18.10 44.83 -9.23
N HIS A 222 18.08 45.19 -7.95
CA HIS A 222 18.80 46.37 -7.46
C HIS A 222 20.31 46.29 -7.69
N ILE A 223 20.95 45.14 -7.43
CA ILE A 223 22.38 44.92 -7.69
C ILE A 223 22.70 45.11 -9.19
N ARG A 224 21.84 44.60 -10.09
CA ARG A 224 22.00 44.79 -11.54
C ARG A 224 21.83 46.25 -11.94
N ALA A 225 20.83 46.94 -11.38
CA ALA A 225 20.59 48.35 -11.64
C ALA A 225 21.79 49.20 -11.19
N THR A 226 22.35 48.93 -10.01
CA THR A 226 23.60 49.56 -9.55
C THR A 226 24.72 49.32 -10.55
N HIS A 227 24.98 48.07 -10.94
CA HIS A 227 26.04 47.75 -11.89
C HIS A 227 25.87 48.49 -13.23
N ASN A 228 24.65 48.52 -13.77
CA ASN A 228 24.36 49.20 -15.03
C ASN A 228 24.62 50.72 -14.92
N ASN A 229 24.18 51.35 -13.84
CA ASN A 229 24.45 52.76 -13.59
C ASN A 229 25.95 53.04 -13.46
N LEU A 230 26.72 52.17 -12.80
CA LEU A 230 28.18 52.33 -12.73
C LEU A 230 28.86 52.18 -14.10
N MET A 231 28.37 51.27 -14.95
CA MET A 231 28.86 51.14 -16.32
C MET A 231 28.58 52.39 -17.15
N LEU A 232 27.38 52.98 -17.01
CA LEU A 232 27.03 54.24 -17.66
C LEU A 232 27.91 55.39 -17.16
N ALA A 233 28.12 55.51 -15.85
CA ALA A 233 29.01 56.50 -15.25
C ALA A 233 30.45 56.38 -15.78
N VAL A 234 30.98 55.15 -15.91
CA VAL A 234 32.32 54.94 -16.48
C VAL A 234 32.38 55.33 -17.95
N ARG A 235 31.33 55.00 -18.72
CA ARG A 235 31.28 55.31 -20.16
C ARG A 235 31.25 56.81 -20.41
N THR A 236 30.40 57.55 -19.72
CA THR A 236 30.31 59.01 -19.86
C THR A 236 31.55 59.71 -19.32
N LEU A 237 32.15 59.21 -18.23
CA LEU A 237 33.41 59.75 -17.74
C LEU A 237 34.56 59.51 -18.71
N SER A 238 34.60 58.33 -19.34
CA SER A 238 35.67 57.97 -20.29
C SER A 238 35.60 58.79 -21.56
N SER A 239 34.42 59.18 -22.05
CA SER A 239 34.34 60.08 -23.21
C SER A 239 34.89 61.46 -22.86
N VAL A 240 34.51 62.00 -21.69
CA VAL A 240 35.01 63.30 -21.23
C VAL A 240 36.54 63.28 -20.98
N GLU A 241 37.07 62.18 -20.45
CA GLU A 241 38.52 62.01 -20.26
C GLU A 241 39.31 62.07 -21.58
N ILE A 242 38.73 61.61 -22.69
CA ILE A 242 39.35 61.69 -24.03
C ILE A 242 39.31 63.13 -24.54
N ASP A 243 38.15 63.79 -24.46
CA ASP A 243 37.96 65.16 -24.94
C ASP A 243 38.92 66.14 -24.25
N VAL A 244 39.02 66.05 -22.92
CA VAL A 244 39.93 66.91 -22.12
C VAL A 244 41.41 66.60 -22.42
N GLY A 245 41.74 65.35 -22.73
CA GLY A 245 43.11 64.96 -23.07
C GLY A 245 43.57 65.45 -24.45
N GLU A 246 42.65 65.57 -25.41
CA GLU A 246 42.94 66.13 -26.73
C GLU A 246 43.21 67.64 -26.64
N GLU A 247 42.43 68.38 -25.86
CA GLU A 247 42.62 69.83 -25.66
C GLU A 247 44.00 70.15 -25.05
N ASP A 248 44.39 69.45 -23.98
CA ASP A 248 45.72 69.60 -23.34
C ASP A 248 46.90 69.32 -24.30
N SER A 249 46.69 68.49 -25.33
CA SER A 249 47.72 68.10 -26.30
C SER A 249 47.88 69.11 -27.45
N THR A 250 46.86 69.94 -27.70
CA THR A 250 46.89 70.98 -28.74
C THR A 250 47.45 72.32 -28.28
N GLU A 251 47.57 72.55 -26.97
CA GLU A 251 48.10 73.78 -26.38
C GLU A 251 49.61 73.71 -26.03
N GLN A 252 50.31 72.61 -26.34
CA GLN A 252 51.77 72.45 -26.20
C GLN A 252 52.50 72.65 -27.52
#